data_AF-E2NN28-F1
#
_entry.id   AF-E2NN28-F1
#
_cell.length_a   1.000
_cell.length_b   1.000
_cell.length_c   1.000
_cell.angle_alpha   90.00
_cell.angle_beta   90.00
_cell.angle_gamma   90.00
#
_symmetry.space_group_name_H-M   'P 1'
#
loop_
_entity.id
_entity.type
_entity.pdbx_description
1 polymer ?
#
loop_
_entity_poly.entity_id
_entity_poly.type
_entity_poly.pdbx_seq_one_letter_code
_entity_poly.pdbx_strand_id
1 'polypeptide(L)'
;MKILIINQHTKNHGDEAAALALIRSLYENNYTDITVLYNMSTPDERCFHKYKNVKHLLRKGIIRGTSRIIDFFMKYPNFFTQKLPFLFSEIRRDYKAIKAADYIISAPGGVNIGLYRDTISLWRL
;
A
#
# COMPACT_ATOMS: atom_id res chain seq x y z
N MET A 1 -7.77 16.75 -4.42
CA MET A 1 -8.24 15.39 -4.16
C MET A 1 -7.03 14.48 -4.12
N LYS A 2 -6.78 13.85 -2.98
CA LYS A 2 -5.64 12.98 -2.70
C LYS A 2 -6.03 11.53 -2.93
N ILE A 3 -5.45 10.91 -3.95
CA ILE A 3 -5.66 9.49 -4.25
C ILE A 3 -4.48 8.71 -3.69
N LEU A 4 -4.76 7.69 -2.87
CA LEU A 4 -3.77 6.72 -2.43
C LEU A 4 -4.03 5.38 -3.09
N ILE A 5 -3.06 4.91 -3.87
CA ILE A 5 -3.04 3.56 -4.42
C ILE A 5 -2.24 2.68 -3.44
N ILE A 6 -2.87 1.65 -2.89
CA ILE A 6 -2.25 0.73 -1.92
C ILE A 6 -2.01 -0.64 -2.55
N ASN A 7 -1.08 -1.40 -1.94
CA ASN A 7 -0.81 -2.80 -2.25
C ASN A 7 -0.20 -3.07 -3.62
N GLN A 8 0.45 -2.06 -4.21
CA GLN A 8 1.08 -2.21 -5.51
C GLN A 8 2.19 -3.27 -5.47
N HIS A 9 2.03 -4.32 -6.28
CA HIS A 9 3.02 -5.35 -6.55
C HIS A 9 3.86 -4.97 -7.77
N THR A 10 5.13 -5.38 -7.79
CA THR A 10 6.06 -5.11 -8.92
C THR A 10 6.95 -6.31 -9.22
N LYS A 11 6.37 -7.52 -9.13
CA LYS A 11 6.96 -8.76 -9.63
C LYS A 11 6.02 -9.51 -10.59
N ASN A 12 4.92 -8.87 -10.96
CA ASN A 12 3.93 -9.39 -11.87
C ASN A 12 3.70 -8.33 -12.94
N HIS A 13 4.14 -8.62 -14.16
CA HIS A 13 4.06 -7.68 -15.28
C HIS A 13 2.63 -7.24 -15.61
N GLY A 14 1.63 -8.10 -15.35
CA GLY A 14 0.22 -7.72 -15.51
C GLY A 14 -0.20 -6.65 -14.50
N ASP A 15 0.18 -6.83 -13.24
CA ASP A 15 -0.13 -5.90 -12.15
C ASP A 15 0.61 -4.56 -12.30
N GLU A 16 1.84 -4.62 -12.80
CA GLU A 16 2.65 -3.45 -13.16
C GLU A 16 1.97 -2.66 -14.28
N ALA A 17 1.62 -3.32 -15.39
CA ALA A 17 0.96 -2.67 -16.51
C ALA A 17 -0.40 -2.07 -16.13
N ALA A 18 -1.19 -2.78 -15.33
CA ALA A 18 -2.48 -2.31 -14.84
C ALA A 18 -2.34 -1.05 -13.97
N ALA A 19 -1.36 -1.02 -13.08
CA ALA A 19 -1.10 0.15 -12.23
C ALA A 19 -0.60 1.34 -13.03
N LEU A 20 0.29 1.10 -13.99
CA LEU A 20 0.78 2.15 -14.89
C LEU A 20 -0.36 2.76 -15.70
N ALA A 21 -1.25 1.92 -16.24
CA ALA A 21 -2.42 2.37 -17.00
C ALA A 21 -3.41 3.16 -16.12
N LEU A 22 -3.66 2.70 -14.89
CA LEU A 22 -4.54 3.38 -13.93
C LEU A 22 -4.00 4.78 -13.59
N ILE A 23 -2.74 4.89 -13.21
CA ILE A 23 -2.14 6.18 -12.81
C ILE A 23 -2.12 7.14 -14.00
N ARG A 24 -1.78 6.64 -15.21
CA ARG A 24 -1.83 7.44 -16.43
C ARG A 24 -3.25 7.98 -16.68
N SER A 25 -4.26 7.11 -16.62
CA SER A 25 -5.65 7.51 -16.85
C SER A 25 -6.14 8.54 -15.83
N LEU A 26 -5.83 8.33 -14.54
CA LEU A 26 -6.16 9.30 -13.49
C LEU A 26 -5.50 10.66 -13.75
N TYR A 27 -4.21 10.65 -14.10
CA TYR A 27 -3.46 11.87 -14.37
C TYR A 27 -3.99 12.63 -15.60
N GLU A 28 -4.31 11.92 -16.69
CA GLU A 28 -4.93 12.48 -17.90
C GLU A 28 -6.32 13.08 -17.61
N ASN A 29 -7.02 12.59 -16.58
CA ASN A 29 -8.29 13.13 -16.07
C ASN A 29 -8.12 14.22 -14.99
N ASN A 30 -6.94 14.85 -14.90
CA ASN A 30 -6.60 15.92 -13.95
C ASN A 30 -6.55 15.52 -12.47
N TYR A 31 -6.49 14.23 -12.14
CA TYR A 31 -6.19 13.78 -10.79
C TYR A 31 -4.68 13.75 -10.58
N THR A 32 -4.12 14.80 -10.00
CA THR A 32 -2.65 14.99 -9.98
C THR A 32 -1.98 14.67 -8.63
N ASP A 33 -2.69 14.71 -7.49
CA ASP A 33 -2.13 14.36 -6.17
C ASP A 33 -2.33 12.86 -5.88
N ILE A 34 -1.50 12.04 -6.53
CA ILE A 34 -1.54 10.58 -6.44
C ILE A 34 -0.35 10.10 -5.62
N THR A 35 -0.59 9.22 -4.65
CA THR A 35 0.45 8.52 -3.90
C THR A 35 0.32 7.03 -4.14
N VAL A 36 1.43 6.36 -4.47
CA VAL A 36 1.50 4.91 -4.69
C VAL A 36 2.28 4.28 -3.55
N LEU A 37 1.62 3.41 -2.78
CA LEU A 37 2.20 2.65 -1.67
C LEU A 37 2.49 1.23 -2.12
N TYR A 38 3.78 0.93 -2.29
CA TYR A 38 4.24 -0.38 -2.75
C TYR A 38 4.24 -1.41 -1.61
N ASN A 39 4.05 -2.68 -1.96
CA ASN A 39 4.20 -3.78 -0.99
C ASN A 39 5.66 -4.28 -0.86
N MET A 40 6.58 -3.71 -1.63
CA MET A 40 8.00 -4.08 -1.65
C MET A 40 8.95 -2.89 -1.54
N SER A 41 10.18 -3.18 -1.14
CA SER A 41 11.22 -2.19 -0.87
C SER A 41 12.00 -1.74 -2.10
N THR A 42 12.02 -2.56 -3.14
CA THR A 42 12.83 -2.36 -4.34
C THR A 42 12.00 -2.67 -5.59
N PRO A 43 11.07 -1.78 -5.99
CA PRO A 43 10.38 -1.93 -7.27
C PRO A 43 11.35 -1.77 -8.44
N ASP A 44 11.00 -2.37 -9.58
CA ASP A 44 11.67 -2.07 -10.85
C ASP A 44 11.46 -0.60 -11.22
N GLU A 45 12.48 0.05 -11.80
CA GLU A 45 12.42 1.43 -12.29
C GLU A 45 11.24 1.68 -13.25
N ARG A 46 10.84 0.66 -14.01
CA ARG A 46 9.69 0.71 -14.93
C ARG A 46 8.35 0.97 -14.24
N CYS A 47 8.26 0.68 -12.95
CA CYS A 47 7.05 0.87 -12.15
C CYS A 47 6.88 2.30 -11.65
N PHE A 48 7.87 3.17 -11.86
CA PHE A 48 7.83 4.56 -11.41
C PHE A 48 7.32 5.47 -12.51
N HIS A 49 6.37 6.34 -12.16
CA HIS A 49 5.93 7.39 -13.05
C HIS A 49 6.82 8.61 -12.90
N LYS A 50 7.19 9.23 -14.02
CA LYS A 50 7.96 10.49 -14.03
C LYS A 50 7.06 11.74 -13.99
N TYR A 51 5.87 11.63 -13.39
CA TYR A 51 4.96 12.76 -13.20
C TYR A 51 5.31 13.51 -11.92
N LYS A 52 5.47 14.85 -12.01
CA LYS A 52 5.93 15.70 -10.89
C LYS A 52 5.12 15.55 -9.60
N ASN A 53 3.83 15.28 -9.72
CA ASN A 53 2.90 15.24 -8.58
C ASN A 53 2.55 13.82 -8.11
N VAL A 54 3.11 12.78 -8.75
CA VAL A 54 2.93 11.39 -8.32
C VAL A 54 4.03 11.02 -7.33
N LYS A 55 3.63 10.65 -6.12
CA LYS A 55 4.54 10.25 -5.04
C LYS A 55 4.61 8.73 -4.95
N HIS A 56 5.82 8.21 -4.80
CA HIS A 56 6.06 6.78 -4.64
C HIS A 56 6.56 6.50 -3.23
N LEU A 57 5.73 5.84 -2.42
CA LEU A 57 6.07 5.40 -1.07
C LEU A 57 6.56 3.97 -1.11
N LEU A 58 7.87 3.82 -0.99
CA LEU A 58 8.52 2.53 -0.88
C LEU A 58 8.45 2.02 0.55
N ARG A 59 8.27 0.71 0.65
CA ARG A 59 8.32 0.03 1.93
C ARG A 59 9.76 -0.01 2.43
N LYS A 60 10.05 0.57 3.59
CA LYS A 60 11.34 0.33 4.26
C LYS A 60 11.16 -0.96 5.07
N GLY A 61 12.13 -1.86 5.04
CA GLY A 61 11.95 -3.27 5.43
C GLY A 61 11.12 -3.53 6.69
N ILE A 62 10.40 -4.65 6.70
CA ILE A 62 9.54 -5.03 7.83
C ILE A 62 10.41 -5.51 8.99
N ILE A 63 10.19 -4.94 10.19
CA ILE A 63 10.78 -5.50 11.41
C ILE A 63 10.20 -6.89 11.64
N ARG A 64 11.07 -7.89 11.88
CA ARG A 64 10.64 -9.27 12.17
C ARG A 64 9.59 -9.27 13.28
N GLY A 65 8.48 -9.99 13.07
CA GLY A 65 7.38 -10.07 14.03
C GLY A 65 6.25 -9.06 13.83
N THR A 66 6.41 -8.06 12.96
CA THR A 66 5.33 -7.12 12.62
C THR A 66 4.07 -7.86 12.15
N SER A 67 4.22 -8.84 11.26
CA SER A 67 3.09 -9.66 10.77
C SER A 67 2.37 -10.38 11.92
N ARG A 68 3.10 -11.02 12.83
CA ARG A 68 2.50 -11.73 13.98
C ARG A 68 1.68 -10.80 14.87
N ILE A 69 2.15 -9.58 15.09
CA ILE A 69 1.43 -8.59 15.91
C ILE A 69 0.16 -8.11 15.21
N ILE A 70 0.23 -7.88 13.90
CA ILE A 70 -0.95 -7.52 13.11
C ILE A 70 -1.94 -8.69 13.08
N ASP A 71 -1.50 -9.92 12.83
CA ASP A 71 -2.36 -11.11 12.87
C ASP A 71 -3.00 -11.30 14.26
N PHE A 72 -2.25 -11.03 15.34
CA PHE A 72 -2.77 -11.06 16.70
C PHE A 72 -3.86 -10.00 16.93
N PHE A 73 -3.63 -8.78 16.44
CA PHE A 73 -4.65 -7.72 16.45
C PHE A 73 -5.89 -8.11 15.63
N MET A 74 -5.73 -8.63 14.42
CA MET A 74 -6.86 -9.05 13.58
C MET A 74 -7.67 -10.17 14.22
N LYS A 75 -7.02 -11.10 14.93
CA LYS A 75 -7.71 -12.19 15.63
C LYS A 75 -8.45 -11.72 16.87
N TYR A 76 -7.95 -10.69 17.54
CA TYR A 76 -8.52 -10.17 18.79
C TYR A 76 -8.58 -8.64 18.76
N PRO A 77 -9.51 -8.02 17.99
CA PRO A 77 -9.53 -6.57 17.79
C PRO A 77 -10.12 -5.86 19.02
N ASN A 78 -9.27 -5.53 20.00
CA ASN A 78 -9.63 -4.83 21.22
C ASN A 78 -8.73 -3.61 21.45
N PHE A 79 -9.08 -2.80 22.45
CA PHE A 79 -8.38 -1.54 22.73
C PHE A 79 -6.87 -1.70 22.98
N PHE A 80 -6.44 -2.81 23.59
CA PHE A 80 -5.03 -3.07 23.86
C PHE A 80 -4.31 -3.55 22.61
N THR A 81 -4.89 -4.50 21.88
CA THR A 81 -4.26 -5.07 20.69
C THR A 81 -4.21 -4.09 19.52
N GLN A 82 -5.18 -3.18 19.40
CA GLN A 82 -5.17 -2.13 18.38
C GLN A 82 -3.93 -1.23 18.46
N LYS A 83 -3.36 -1.04 19.66
CA LYS A 83 -2.19 -0.18 19.85
C LYS A 83 -0.87 -0.87 19.47
N LEU A 84 -0.84 -2.21 19.44
CA LEU A 84 0.39 -2.97 19.21
C LEU A 84 0.97 -2.78 17.80
N PRO A 85 0.19 -2.82 16.70
CA PRO A 85 0.72 -2.54 15.35
C PRO A 85 1.37 -1.16 15.25
N PHE A 86 0.83 -0.17 15.97
CA PHE A 86 1.37 1.19 15.95
C PHE A 86 2.70 1.34 16.68
N LEU A 87 3.27 0.29 17.29
CA LEU A 87 4.66 0.30 17.77
C LEU A 87 5.65 0.32 16.58
N PHE A 88 5.24 -0.14 15.40
CA PHE A 88 6.06 -0.17 14.19
C PHE A 88 5.95 1.14 13.39
N SER A 89 7.09 1.73 13.05
CA SER A 89 7.15 2.99 12.28
C SER A 89 6.50 2.89 10.90
N GLU A 90 6.71 1.77 10.21
CA GLU A 90 6.13 1.52 8.89
C GLU A 90 4.60 1.48 8.96
N ILE A 91 4.04 0.85 9.99
CA ILE A 91 2.60 0.77 10.22
C ILE A 91 2.01 2.15 10.52
N ARG A 92 2.69 2.95 11.36
CA ARG A 92 2.29 4.34 11.59
C ARG A 92 2.35 5.18 10.32
N ARG A 93 3.33 4.95 9.45
CA ARG A 93 3.48 5.66 8.17
C ARG A 93 2.35 5.30 7.21
N ASP A 94 2.08 4.00 7.04
CA ASP A 94 0.99 3.51 6.19
C ASP A 94 -0.36 4.05 6.69
N TYR A 95 -0.61 4.01 8.00
CA TYR A 95 -1.81 4.59 8.61
C TYR A 95 -1.94 6.10 8.35
N LYS A 96 -0.85 6.88 8.48
CA LYS A 96 -0.87 8.31 8.17
C LYS A 96 -1.17 8.59 6.70
N ALA A 97 -0.64 7.79 5.78
CA ALA A 97 -0.92 7.91 4.36
C ALA A 97 -2.39 7.61 4.05
N ILE A 98 -2.91 6.51 4.60
CA ILE A 98 -4.32 6.09 4.49
C ILE A 98 -5.25 7.19 5.02
N LYS A 99 -4.97 7.70 6.24
CA LYS A 99 -5.79 8.75 6.87
C LYS A 99 -5.75 10.09 6.14
N ALA A 100 -4.66 10.37 5.41
CA ALA A 100 -4.50 11.63 4.67
C ALA A 100 -5.09 11.62 3.25
N ALA A 101 -5.55 10.46 2.78
CA ALA A 101 -6.12 10.28 1.45
C ALA A 101 -7.63 10.59 1.47
N ASP A 102 -8.12 11.20 0.37
CA ASP A 102 -9.56 11.38 0.15
C ASP A 102 -10.16 10.11 -0.48
N TYR A 103 -9.38 9.42 -1.32
CA TYR A 103 -9.75 8.17 -1.98
C TYR A 103 -8.63 7.16 -1.86
N ILE A 104 -9.00 5.90 -1.60
CA ILE A 104 -8.08 4.78 -1.50
C ILE A 104 -8.45 3.76 -2.57
N ILE A 105 -7.48 3.38 -3.39
CA ILE A 105 -7.63 2.36 -4.43
C ILE A 105 -6.69 1.20 -4.08
N SER A 106 -7.25 0.01 -3.86
CA SER A 106 -6.43 -1.20 -3.76
C SER A 106 -6.08 -1.69 -5.16
N ALA A 107 -4.80 -1.65 -5.54
CA ALA A 107 -4.33 -2.08 -6.85
C ALA A 107 -3.00 -2.85 -6.72
N PRO A 108 -2.77 -3.89 -7.54
CA PRO A 108 -3.71 -4.52 -8.50
C PRO A 108 -4.89 -5.22 -7.78
N GLY A 109 -5.98 -5.48 -8.51
CA GLY A 109 -7.29 -5.87 -7.95
C GLY A 109 -7.35 -7.24 -7.23
N GLY A 110 -6.28 -8.03 -7.24
CA GLY A 110 -6.21 -9.29 -6.51
C GLY A 110 -5.93 -9.05 -5.03
N VAL A 111 -6.89 -9.37 -4.16
CA VAL A 111 -6.61 -9.33 -2.72
C VAL A 111 -5.69 -10.49 -2.36
N ASN A 112 -4.59 -10.21 -1.65
CA ASN A 112 -3.67 -11.22 -1.13
C ASN A 112 -4.34 -12.00 0.04
N ILE A 113 -5.36 -12.80 -0.29
CA ILE A 113 -6.16 -13.63 0.62
C ILE A 113 -6.01 -15.10 0.19
N GLY A 114 -6.01 -16.02 1.15
CA GLY A 114 -5.90 -17.46 0.90
C GLY A 114 -4.45 -17.90 0.66
N LEU A 115 -4.18 -18.52 -0.50
CA LEU A 115 -2.87 -19.12 -0.81
C LEU A 115 -1.72 -18.10 -0.80
N TYR A 116 -2.00 -16.85 -1.20
CA TYR A 116 -1.03 -15.76 -1.25
C TYR A 116 -1.23 -14.75 -0.12
N ARG A 117 -1.68 -15.21 1.06
CA ARG A 117 -1.99 -14.33 2.19
C ARG A 117 -0.80 -13.46 2.56
N ASP A 118 -1.01 -12.14 2.50
CA ASP A 118 -0.07 -11.15 3.01
C ASP A 118 -0.72 -10.30 4.09
N THR A 119 -0.27 -10.47 5.34
CA THR A 119 -0.80 -9.79 6.53
C THR A 119 -0.74 -8.28 6.40
N ILE A 120 0.21 -7.75 5.63
CA ILE A 120 0.40 -6.30 5.47
C ILE A 120 -0.57 -5.74 4.44
N SER A 121 -0.74 -6.44 3.33
CA SER A 121 -1.76 -6.13 2.34
C SER A 121 -3.14 -6.09 2.99
N LEU A 122 -3.42 -7.01 3.91
CA LEU A 122 -4.64 -7.03 4.72
C LEU A 122 -4.73 -5.86 5.71
N TRP A 123 -3.63 -5.49 6.38
CA TRP A 123 -3.61 -4.34 7.30
C TRP A 123 -4.01 -3.01 6.64
N ARG A 124 -3.75 -2.86 5.34
CA ARG A 124 -4.00 -1.62 4.61
C ARG A 124 -5.45 -1.47 4.12
N LEU A 125 -6.25 -2.54 4.22
CA LEU A 125 -7.69 -2.55 3.90
C LEU A 125 -8.49 -2.17 5.13
#